data_AF-A0A7X5CVF1-F1
#
_entry.id   AF-A0A7X5CVF1-F1
#
_cell.length_a   1.000
_cell.length_b   1.000
_cell.length_c   1.000
_cell.angle_alpha   90.00
_cell.angle_beta   90.00
_cell.angle_gamma   90.00
#
_symmetry.space_group_name_H-M   'P 1'
#
loop_
_entity.id
_entity.type
_entity.pdbx_description
1 polymer ?
#
loop_
_entity_poly.entity_id
_entity_poly.type
_entity_poly.pdbx_seq_one_letter_code
_entity_poly.pdbx_strand_id
1 'polypeptide(L)'
;MNWYVVDKDYINYLVKVDKRVGYVEYGGRLKLHVGILVTVNHLNYYVPISSAKPKHRNMSNSIDFHKLIDEVTGELYAVININNMIPVPDFCVTQLKYDKITNFRTFLNEKEKTDYIYLLQKEKLIIDKIALTLQSKAQKLYQKCLDKPNSSLTARCCNFLLLEEKCKCYNKK
;
A
#
# COMPACT_ATOMS: atom_id res chain seq x y z
N MET A 1 -3.05 -8.70 -8.28
CA MET A 1 -3.64 -7.75 -7.29
C MET A 1 -4.14 -6.51 -8.02
N ASN A 2 -4.98 -5.67 -7.38
CA ASN A 2 -5.53 -4.47 -8.01
C ASN A 2 -5.07 -3.18 -7.30
N TRP A 3 -5.18 -2.07 -8.03
CA TRP A 3 -5.00 -0.72 -7.49
C TRP A 3 -6.24 -0.25 -6.75
N TYR A 4 -6.04 0.40 -5.62
CA TYR A 4 -7.09 0.97 -4.81
C TYR A 4 -6.74 2.38 -4.36
N VAL A 5 -7.76 3.21 -4.28
CA VAL A 5 -7.72 4.51 -3.59
C VAL A 5 -8.43 4.32 -2.26
N VAL A 6 -7.75 4.65 -1.18
CA VAL A 6 -8.34 4.64 0.16
C VAL A 6 -8.81 6.05 0.49
N ASP A 7 -9.99 6.15 1.11
CA ASP A 7 -10.60 7.38 1.55
C ASP A 7 -9.64 8.19 2.45
N LYS A 8 -9.49 9.48 2.14
CA LYS A 8 -8.51 10.34 2.80
C LYS A 8 -8.86 10.58 4.26
N ASP A 9 -10.14 10.70 4.59
CA ASP A 9 -10.58 10.95 5.96
C ASP A 9 -10.33 9.71 6.82
N TYR A 10 -10.51 8.52 6.24
CA TYR A 10 -10.15 7.27 6.90
C TYR A 10 -8.64 7.17 7.18
N ILE A 11 -7.78 7.53 6.21
CA ILE A 11 -6.33 7.54 6.44
C ILE A 11 -5.95 8.57 7.51
N ASN A 12 -6.50 9.77 7.44
CA ASN A 12 -6.26 10.82 8.43
C ASN A 12 -6.73 10.42 9.83
N TYR A 13 -7.80 9.65 9.92
CA TYR A 13 -8.26 9.03 11.17
C TYR A 13 -7.23 8.01 11.70
N LEU A 14 -6.74 7.09 10.87
CA LEU A 14 -5.74 6.09 11.31
C LEU A 14 -4.38 6.72 11.69
N VAL A 15 -3.92 7.76 10.97
CA VAL A 15 -2.66 8.48 11.26
C VAL A 15 -2.67 9.17 12.64
N LYS A 16 -3.86 9.51 13.17
CA LYS A 16 -3.97 10.03 14.54
C LYS A 16 -3.64 8.97 15.59
N VAL A 17 -3.83 7.70 15.26
CA VAL A 17 -3.66 6.56 16.17
C VAL A 17 -2.31 5.86 15.98
N ASP A 18 -1.84 5.71 14.74
CA ASP A 18 -0.51 5.17 14.44
C ASP A 18 0.21 6.01 13.38
N LYS A 19 1.32 6.65 13.76
CA LYS A 19 2.13 7.51 12.89
C LYS A 19 2.86 6.76 11.77
N ARG A 20 2.89 5.42 11.81
CA ARG A 20 3.47 4.57 10.75
C ARG A 20 2.53 4.41 9.57
N VAL A 21 1.24 4.72 9.73
CA VAL A 21 0.29 4.73 8.61
C VAL A 21 0.78 5.73 7.56
N GLY A 22 0.88 5.28 6.31
CA GLY A 22 1.40 6.09 5.22
C GLY A 22 0.53 7.33 4.98
N TYR A 23 1.12 8.52 5.12
CA TYR A 23 0.42 9.77 4.85
C TYR A 23 0.05 9.90 3.37
N VAL A 24 -1.16 10.42 3.09
CA VAL A 24 -1.73 10.49 1.73
C VAL A 24 -1.65 11.90 1.14
N GLU A 25 -1.49 12.96 1.94
CA GLU A 25 -1.39 14.31 1.39
C GLU A 25 0.05 14.68 1.03
N TYR A 26 0.30 14.70 -0.29
CA TYR A 26 1.51 15.27 -0.86
C TYR A 26 1.14 16.13 -2.07
N GLY A 27 0.76 17.39 -1.86
CA GLY A 27 0.70 18.41 -2.92
C GLY A 27 0.02 17.97 -4.23
N GLY A 28 -1.18 17.38 -4.15
CA GLY A 28 -1.95 16.94 -5.33
C GLY A 28 -1.59 15.54 -5.87
N ARG A 29 -0.65 14.81 -5.26
CA ARG A 29 -0.28 13.45 -5.69
C ARG A 29 -1.26 12.41 -5.13
N LEU A 30 -1.69 11.50 -6.01
CA LEU A 30 -2.52 10.36 -5.64
C LEU A 30 -1.68 9.25 -5.01
N LYS A 31 -1.98 8.90 -3.76
CA LYS A 31 -1.40 7.74 -3.09
C LYS A 31 -2.25 6.50 -3.36
N LEU A 32 -1.71 5.58 -4.15
CA LEU A 32 -2.35 4.29 -4.42
C LEU A 32 -1.97 3.24 -3.40
N HIS A 33 -2.89 2.31 -3.22
CA HIS A 33 -2.70 1.10 -2.45
C HIS A 33 -2.87 -0.12 -3.35
N VAL A 34 -2.17 -1.19 -3.01
CA VAL A 34 -2.33 -2.50 -3.63
C VAL A 34 -3.09 -3.40 -2.66
N GLY A 35 -4.02 -4.19 -3.17
CA GLY A 35 -4.77 -5.14 -2.36
C GLY A 35 -5.45 -6.24 -3.18
N ILE A 36 -6.06 -7.21 -2.52
CA ILE A 36 -6.00 -7.47 -1.06
C ILE A 36 -4.73 -8.28 -0.76
N LEU A 37 -3.94 -7.89 0.25
CA LEU A 37 -2.73 -8.63 0.65
C LEU A 37 -3.06 -9.82 1.54
N VAL A 38 -3.91 -9.60 2.53
CA VAL A 38 -4.33 -10.62 3.49
C VAL A 38 -5.71 -10.23 4.03
N THR A 39 -6.53 -11.21 4.34
CA THR A 39 -7.80 -11.02 5.04
C THR A 39 -7.68 -11.65 6.42
N VAL A 40 -7.89 -10.87 7.47
CA VAL A 40 -7.83 -11.33 8.86
C VAL A 40 -9.06 -10.82 9.59
N ASN A 41 -9.76 -11.70 10.32
CA ASN A 41 -10.98 -11.33 11.07
C ASN A 41 -12.01 -10.58 10.20
N HIS A 42 -12.19 -11.01 8.94
CA HIS A 42 -13.04 -10.38 7.93
C HIS A 42 -12.62 -8.96 7.51
N LEU A 43 -11.43 -8.50 7.89
CA LEU A 43 -10.86 -7.23 7.47
C LEU A 43 -9.83 -7.45 6.36
N ASN A 44 -9.99 -6.70 5.27
CA ASN A 44 -9.09 -6.74 4.12
C ASN A 44 -7.94 -5.75 4.31
N TYR A 45 -6.71 -6.22 4.10
CA TYR A 45 -5.51 -5.40 4.20
C TYR A 45 -5.01 -4.90 2.85
N TYR A 46 -4.63 -3.63 2.85
CA TYR A 46 -4.10 -2.89 1.70
C TYR A 46 -2.77 -2.27 2.07
N VAL A 47 -1.85 -2.18 1.10
CA VAL A 47 -0.51 -1.60 1.33
C VAL A 47 -0.27 -0.40 0.42
N PRO A 48 0.26 0.72 0.94
CA PRO A 48 0.62 1.86 0.10
C PRO A 48 1.83 1.53 -0.79
N ILE A 49 1.78 1.94 -2.05
CA ILE A 49 2.96 1.92 -2.93
C ILE A 49 3.78 3.19 -2.79
N SER A 50 5.10 3.09 -2.88
CA SER A 50 5.99 4.26 -2.84
C SER A 50 6.94 4.24 -4.03
N SER A 51 7.14 5.41 -4.64
CA SER A 51 8.11 5.57 -5.73
C SER A 51 9.51 5.17 -5.26
N ALA A 52 10.29 4.63 -6.20
CA ALA A 52 11.70 4.34 -5.98
C ALA A 52 12.46 5.61 -5.56
N LYS A 53 13.44 5.44 -4.67
CA LYS A 53 14.37 6.47 -4.20
C LYS A 53 15.78 5.90 -4.28
N PRO A 54 16.83 6.73 -4.39
CA PRO A 54 18.21 6.24 -4.51
C PRO A 54 18.59 5.20 -3.46
N LYS A 55 18.21 5.43 -2.19
CA LYS A 55 18.46 4.49 -1.09
C LYS A 55 17.88 3.08 -1.30
N HIS A 56 16.78 2.94 -2.05
CA HIS A 56 16.11 1.66 -2.26
C HIS A 56 16.93 0.71 -3.15
N ARG A 57 17.85 1.24 -3.98
CA ARG A 57 18.73 0.41 -4.80
C ARG A 57 19.62 -0.49 -3.93
N ASN A 58 20.07 0.04 -2.79
CA ASN A 58 20.92 -0.66 -1.83
C ASN A 58 20.14 -1.48 -0.79
N MET A 59 18.81 -1.34 -0.74
CA MET A 59 17.98 -2.12 0.19
C MET A 59 17.70 -3.52 -0.37
N SER A 60 17.80 -4.52 0.49
CA SER A 60 17.39 -5.89 0.20
C SER A 60 15.90 -6.09 0.44
N ASN A 61 15.30 -7.01 -0.30
CA ASN A 61 13.96 -7.49 0.00
C ASN A 61 13.95 -8.17 1.37
N SER A 62 12.91 -7.93 2.17
CA SER A 62 12.70 -8.54 3.48
C SER A 62 11.24 -8.96 3.64
N ILE A 63 10.86 -9.52 4.79
CA ILE A 63 9.46 -9.89 5.04
C ILE A 63 8.50 -8.70 5.03
N ASP A 64 9.00 -7.52 5.40
CA ASP A 64 8.24 -6.28 5.49
C ASP A 64 8.46 -5.31 4.33
N PHE A 65 9.33 -5.64 3.38
CA PHE A 65 9.69 -4.76 2.27
C PHE A 65 9.89 -5.53 0.97
N HIS A 66 9.40 -4.98 -0.14
CA HIS A 66 9.55 -5.58 -1.46
C HIS A 66 9.81 -4.53 -2.55
N LYS A 67 10.84 -4.74 -3.36
CA LYS A 67 11.18 -3.91 -4.54
C LYS A 67 10.43 -4.38 -5.78
N LEU A 68 9.82 -3.45 -6.51
CA LEU A 68 9.23 -3.72 -7.82
C LEU A 68 10.28 -3.45 -8.90
N ILE A 69 11.00 -4.52 -9.25
CA ILE A 69 12.06 -4.48 -10.27
C ILE A 69 11.55 -5.20 -11.51
N ASP A 70 11.75 -4.60 -12.67
CA ASP A 70 11.58 -5.28 -13.95
C ASP A 70 12.77 -6.23 -14.14
N GLU A 71 12.49 -7.54 -14.14
CA GLU A 71 13.52 -8.58 -14.22
C GLU A 71 14.31 -8.56 -15.53
N VAL A 72 13.76 -7.96 -16.60
CA VAL A 72 14.42 -7.87 -17.91
C VAL A 72 15.37 -6.68 -17.95
N THR A 73 14.91 -5.51 -17.50
CA THR A 73 15.69 -4.26 -17.60
C THR A 73 16.52 -3.97 -16.36
N GLY A 74 16.21 -4.62 -15.23
CA GLY A 74 16.77 -4.29 -13.92
C GLY A 74 16.24 -2.99 -13.31
N GLU A 75 15.26 -2.33 -13.96
CA GLU A 75 14.77 -1.02 -13.51
C GLU A 75 13.90 -1.14 -12.27
N LEU A 76 14.17 -0.28 -11.27
CA LEU A 76 13.43 -0.21 -10.02
C LEU A 76 12.31 0.83 -10.14
N TYR A 77 11.09 0.37 -10.38
CA TYR A 77 9.92 1.25 -10.54
C TYR A 77 9.43 1.80 -9.19
N ALA A 78 9.26 0.92 -8.21
CA ALA A 78 8.65 1.27 -6.94
C ALA A 78 9.02 0.28 -5.83
N VAL A 79 8.54 0.57 -4.63
CA VAL A 79 8.70 -0.28 -3.46
C VAL A 79 7.38 -0.40 -2.70
N ILE A 80 7.21 -1.54 -2.04
CA ILE A 80 6.09 -1.86 -1.18
C ILE A 80 6.61 -2.03 0.25
N ASN A 81 6.16 -1.18 1.15
CA ASN A 81 6.42 -1.29 2.59
C ASN A 81 5.26 -2.06 3.23
N ILE A 82 5.39 -3.39 3.28
CA ILE A 82 4.35 -4.30 3.80
C ILE A 82 4.09 -4.04 5.28
N ASN A 83 5.11 -3.60 6.04
CA ASN A 83 4.94 -3.14 7.42
C ASN A 83 3.98 -1.95 7.58
N ASN A 84 3.67 -1.21 6.50
CA ASN A 84 2.72 -0.11 6.51
C ASN A 84 1.33 -0.52 6.00
N MET A 85 1.04 -1.82 5.87
CA MET A 85 -0.30 -2.27 5.48
C MET A 85 -1.35 -1.91 6.54
N ILE A 86 -2.58 -1.65 6.09
CA ILE A 86 -3.69 -1.21 6.94
C ILE A 86 -4.97 -2.00 6.61
N PRO A 87 -5.81 -2.29 7.61
CA PRO A 87 -7.17 -2.75 7.38
C PRO A 87 -8.01 -1.58 6.87
N VAL A 88 -8.89 -1.82 5.89
CA VAL A 88 -9.77 -0.79 5.33
C VAL A 88 -11.18 -1.35 5.22
N PRO A 89 -12.22 -0.64 5.70
CA PRO A 89 -13.60 -1.09 5.50
C PRO A 89 -14.00 -0.87 4.04
N ASP A 90 -14.89 -1.71 3.51
CA ASP A 90 -15.23 -1.73 2.08
C ASP A 90 -15.77 -0.38 1.57
N PHE A 91 -16.48 0.38 2.40
CA PHE A 91 -17.00 1.71 2.05
C PHE A 91 -15.94 2.84 2.06
N CYS A 92 -14.72 2.56 2.51
CA CYS A 92 -13.58 3.48 2.51
C CYS A 92 -12.54 3.15 1.43
N VAL A 93 -12.82 2.21 0.54
CA VAL A 93 -11.89 1.82 -0.51
C VAL A 93 -12.58 1.78 -1.87
N THR A 94 -11.90 2.27 -2.90
CA THR A 94 -12.40 2.23 -4.28
C THR A 94 -11.35 1.60 -5.16
N GLN A 95 -11.72 0.57 -5.92
CA GLN A 95 -10.82 0.00 -6.93
C GLN A 95 -10.59 1.05 -8.02
N LEU A 96 -9.34 1.40 -8.28
CA LEU A 96 -8.99 2.31 -9.36
C LEU A 96 -9.23 1.62 -10.71
N LYS A 97 -9.94 2.31 -11.60
CA LYS A 97 -10.01 2.01 -13.04
C LYS A 97 -9.28 3.13 -13.78
N TYR A 98 -8.46 2.78 -14.78
CA TYR A 98 -7.57 3.75 -15.43
C TYR A 98 -8.34 4.85 -16.19
N ASP A 99 -9.52 4.54 -16.73
CA ASP A 99 -10.43 5.49 -17.36
C ASP A 99 -11.09 6.47 -16.36
N LYS A 100 -11.07 6.15 -15.06
CA LYS A 100 -11.60 6.98 -13.96
C LYS A 100 -10.53 7.67 -13.14
N ILE A 101 -9.27 7.64 -13.59
CA ILE A 101 -8.13 8.17 -12.83
C ILE A 101 -8.21 9.68 -12.55
N THR A 102 -8.89 10.42 -13.44
CA THR A 102 -9.14 11.86 -13.31
C THR A 102 -10.08 12.21 -12.16
N ASN A 103 -10.83 11.24 -11.62
CA ASN A 103 -11.65 11.44 -10.42
C ASN A 103 -10.78 11.57 -9.15
N PHE A 104 -9.53 11.13 -9.20
CA PHE A 104 -8.65 11.03 -8.03
C PHE A 104 -7.40 11.91 -8.14
N ARG A 105 -7.05 12.35 -9.35
CA ARG A 105 -5.87 13.17 -9.64
C ARG A 105 -6.11 14.09 -10.82
N THR A 106 -5.66 15.33 -10.70
CA THR A 106 -5.54 16.27 -11.81
C THR A 106 -4.22 16.04 -12.56
N PHE A 107 -4.28 16.16 -13.88
CA PHE A 107 -3.10 16.08 -14.77
C PHE A 107 -2.96 17.40 -15.52
N LEU A 108 -1.72 17.78 -15.81
CA LEU A 108 -1.37 18.99 -16.57
C LEU A 108 -1.82 18.89 -18.02
N ASN A 109 -1.77 17.69 -18.61
CA ASN A 109 -2.21 17.41 -19.97
C ASN A 109 -2.43 15.89 -20.18
N GLU A 110 -2.99 15.52 -21.33
CA GLU A 110 -3.25 14.10 -21.66
C GLU A 110 -1.97 13.27 -21.79
N LYS A 111 -0.82 13.87 -22.12
CA LYS A 111 0.45 13.15 -22.16
C LYS A 111 0.86 12.71 -20.75
N GLU A 112 0.81 13.59 -19.75
CA GLU A 112 1.13 13.25 -18.36
C GLU A 112 0.21 12.13 -17.83
N LYS A 113 -1.08 12.21 -18.15
CA LYS A 113 -2.05 11.17 -17.80
C LYS A 113 -1.70 9.82 -18.45
N THR A 114 -1.35 9.83 -19.74
CA THR A 114 -0.96 8.62 -20.47
C THR A 114 0.31 8.00 -19.90
N ASP A 115 1.35 8.81 -19.65
CA ASP A 115 2.61 8.37 -19.06
C ASP A 115 2.38 7.78 -17.65
N TYR A 116 1.51 8.40 -16.86
CA TYR A 116 1.17 7.91 -15.52
C TYR A 116 0.43 6.56 -15.58
N ILE A 117 -0.55 6.41 -16.48
CA ILE A 117 -1.24 5.12 -16.66
C ILE A 117 -0.25 4.03 -17.12
N TYR A 118 0.66 4.35 -18.05
CA TYR A 118 1.70 3.43 -18.50
C TYR A 118 2.61 2.97 -17.35
N LEU A 119 3.02 3.90 -16.48
CA LEU A 119 3.77 3.58 -15.27
C LEU A 119 2.99 2.60 -14.36
N LEU A 120 1.71 2.87 -14.09
CA LEU A 120 0.87 1.99 -13.27
C LEU A 120 0.70 0.60 -13.90
N GLN A 121 0.65 0.50 -15.22
CA GLN A 121 0.60 -0.77 -15.92
C GLN A 121 1.91 -1.56 -15.76
N LYS A 122 3.06 -0.91 -15.90
CA LYS A 122 4.37 -1.54 -15.69
C LYS A 122 4.55 -2.04 -14.26
N GLU A 123 4.20 -1.21 -13.27
CA GLU A 123 4.20 -1.61 -11.86
C GLU A 123 3.25 -2.78 -11.60
N LYS A 124 2.03 -2.73 -12.17
CA LYS A 124 1.03 -3.80 -12.00
C LYS A 124 1.48 -5.13 -12.58
N LEU A 125 2.14 -5.15 -13.74
CA LEU A 125 2.69 -6.37 -14.32
C LEU A 125 3.69 -7.05 -13.38
N ILE A 126 4.55 -6.28 -12.71
CA ILE A 126 5.49 -6.80 -11.72
C ILE A 126 4.72 -7.32 -10.50
N ILE A 127 3.78 -6.53 -9.97
CA ILE A 127 2.96 -6.90 -8.81
C ILE A 127 2.19 -8.20 -9.04
N ASP A 128 1.62 -8.39 -10.23
CA ASP A 128 0.85 -9.59 -10.56
C ASP A 128 1.74 -10.85 -10.57
N LYS A 129 2.99 -10.75 -11.04
CA LYS A 129 3.97 -11.85 -10.97
C LYS A 129 4.35 -12.21 -9.53
N ILE A 130 4.46 -11.22 -8.65
CA ILE A 130 4.89 -11.42 -7.25
C ILE A 130 3.73 -11.50 -6.25
N ALA A 131 2.47 -11.59 -6.72
CA ALA A 131 1.29 -11.46 -5.88
C ALA A 131 1.29 -12.47 -4.72
N LEU A 132 1.53 -13.76 -5.00
CA LEU A 132 1.59 -14.80 -3.97
C LEU A 132 2.71 -14.55 -2.96
N THR A 133 3.85 -14.01 -3.40
CA THR A 133 4.95 -13.63 -2.51
C THR A 133 4.55 -12.48 -1.59
N LEU A 134 3.83 -11.47 -2.09
CA LEU A 134 3.32 -10.37 -1.27
C LEU A 134 2.30 -10.86 -0.24
N GLN A 135 1.37 -11.75 -0.62
CA GLN A 135 0.39 -12.33 0.30
C GLN A 135 1.06 -13.17 1.38
N SER A 136 2.00 -14.04 1.00
CA SER A 136 2.78 -14.86 1.94
C SER A 136 3.58 -14.00 2.92
N LYS A 137 4.21 -12.92 2.44
CA LYS A 137 4.92 -11.96 3.28
C LYS A 137 3.97 -11.27 4.26
N ALA A 138 2.82 -10.77 3.80
CA ALA A 138 1.84 -10.10 4.64
C ALA A 138 1.31 -11.01 5.76
N GLN A 139 0.94 -12.25 5.43
CA GLN A 139 0.46 -13.22 6.40
C GLN A 139 1.54 -13.54 7.47
N LYS A 140 2.78 -13.82 7.03
CA LYS A 140 3.89 -14.11 7.95
C LYS A 140 4.26 -12.88 8.81
N LEU A 141 4.19 -11.68 8.24
CA LEU A 141 4.48 -10.45 8.96
C LEU A 141 3.43 -10.20 10.04
N TYR A 142 2.15 -10.34 9.70
CA TYR A 142 1.05 -10.24 10.64
C TYR A 142 1.24 -11.19 11.82
N GLN A 143 1.48 -12.48 11.55
CA GLN A 143 1.69 -13.47 12.61
C GLN A 143 2.91 -13.13 13.50
N LYS A 144 4.03 -12.72 12.90
CA LYS A 144 5.22 -12.29 13.67
C LYS A 144 4.95 -11.10 14.57
N CYS A 145 4.09 -10.17 14.16
CA CYS A 145 3.73 -9.02 15.00
C CYS A 145 2.93 -9.46 16.24
N LEU A 146 2.10 -10.51 16.12
CA LEU A 146 1.38 -11.10 17.24
C LEU A 146 2.30 -11.91 18.16
N ASP A 147 3.13 -12.77 17.58
CA ASP A 147 3.99 -13.68 18.34
C ASP A 147 5.12 -12.95 19.07
N LYS A 148 5.63 -11.85 18.49
CA LYS A 148 6.81 -11.11 18.97
C LYS A 148 6.55 -9.61 18.97
N PRO A 149 5.67 -9.10 19.84
CA PRO A 149 5.25 -7.70 19.84
C PRO A 149 6.40 -6.71 20.11
N ASN A 150 7.42 -7.14 20.85
CA ASN A 150 8.57 -6.30 21.24
C ASN A 150 9.78 -6.42 20.30
N SER A 151 9.64 -7.10 19.15
CA SER A 151 10.76 -7.26 18.21
C SER A 151 11.06 -5.97 17.45
N SER A 152 12.31 -5.82 17.01
CA SER A 152 12.72 -4.68 16.15
C SER A 152 11.94 -4.62 14.83
N LEU A 153 11.49 -5.77 14.31
CA LEU A 153 10.60 -5.86 13.16
C LEU A 153 9.21 -5.30 13.48
N THR A 154 8.64 -5.67 14.62
CA THR A 154 7.30 -5.20 15.01
C THR A 154 7.30 -3.71 15.35
N ALA A 155 8.38 -3.19 15.95
CA ALA A 155 8.51 -1.77 16.30
C ALA A 155 8.37 -0.81 15.10
N ARG A 156 8.69 -1.30 13.89
CA ARG A 156 8.56 -0.55 12.63
C ARG A 156 7.30 -0.90 11.81
N CYS A 157 6.45 -1.80 12.31
CA CYS A 157 5.16 -2.12 11.70
C CYS A 157 4.04 -1.26 12.26
N CYS A 158 3.04 -0.97 11.43
CA CYS A 158 1.75 -0.51 11.93
C CYS A 158 1.25 -1.47 13.02
N ASN A 159 0.66 -0.92 14.07
CA ASN A 159 0.02 -1.70 15.12
C ASN A 159 -1.28 -2.29 14.57
N PHE A 160 -1.19 -3.47 13.95
CA PHE A 160 -2.29 -4.08 13.22
C PHE A 160 -3.53 -4.26 14.07
N LEU A 161 -3.40 -4.77 15.31
CA LEU A 161 -4.54 -4.98 16.22
C LEU A 161 -5.24 -3.66 16.57
N LEU A 162 -4.47 -2.61 16.86
CA LEU A 162 -5.02 -1.28 17.14
C LEU A 162 -5.75 -0.72 15.90
N LEU A 163 -5.17 -0.89 14.70
CA LEU A 163 -5.83 -0.45 13.48
C LEU A 163 -7.10 -1.25 13.15
N GLU A 164 -7.16 -2.54 13.47
CA GLU A 164 -8.38 -3.35 13.32
C GLU A 164 -9.51 -2.86 14.23
N GLU A 165 -9.20 -2.56 15.50
CA GLU A 165 -10.16 -1.97 16.43
C GLU A 165 -10.70 -0.64 15.88
N LYS A 166 -9.80 0.24 15.42
CA LYS A 166 -10.19 1.54 14.88
C LYS A 166 -10.94 1.42 13.56
N CYS A 167 -10.62 0.43 12.72
CA CYS A 167 -11.35 0.12 11.50
C CYS A 167 -12.81 -0.22 11.80
N LYS A 168 -13.07 -1.06 12.82
CA LYS A 168 -14.43 -1.45 13.23
C LYS A 168 -15.24 -0.30 13.82
N CYS A 169 -14.58 0.66 14.48
CA CYS A 169 -15.23 1.82 15.08
C CYS A 169 -15.44 2.99 14.10
N TYR A 170 -14.87 2.95 12.90
CA TYR A 170 -14.98 4.05 11.95
C TYR A 170 -16.37 4.07 11.29
N ASN A 171 -17.11 5.15 11.53
CA ASN A 171 -18.35 5.44 10.83
C ASN A 171 -18.14 6.67 9.95
N LYS A 172 -18.41 6.54 8.66
CA LYS A 172 -18.38 7.67 7.73
C LYS A 172 -19.51 8.63 8.12
N LYS A 173 -19.15 9.83 8.55
CA LYS A 173 -20.10 10.91 8.84
C LYS A 173 -20.60 11.53 7.55
#